data_AF-A0A1G9YZI5-F1
#
_entry.id   AF-A0A1G9YZI5-F1
#
_cell.length_a   1.000
_cell.length_b   1.000
_cell.length_c   1.000
_cell.angle_alpha   90.00
_cell.angle_beta   90.00
_cell.angle_gamma   90.00
#
_symmetry.space_group_name_H-M   'P 1'
#
loop_
_entity.id
_entity.type
_entity.pdbx_description
1 polymer ?
#
loop_
_entity_poly.entity_id
_entity_poly.type
_entity_poly.pdbx_seq_one_letter_code
_entity_poly.pdbx_strand_id
1 'polypeptide(L)'
;MPRRTPRSYARGVNPIALAAVALPVTVLLCGHLALLAWRSRRRRQADTERHRADRAHCDALVLDPYDAAVFRADETGAAAARLLLDGLVRIDRRGFVRLNDAGLDPHRRAGHPAPDALLDAVRREGAPVTLGWILRQDMVYEEARQALWGDCHARLPHPPEAPKHWGDGAGAAVLGCTGVAVMVAQWAFCGIALTTTAPTGAGQVVAATAVFLALIAQLGWMCRVSALREREQEWARTRPGRWGPCAGAVPRRLRIRRSPRWTPRASAGWV
;
A
#
# COMPACT_ATOMS: atom_id res chain seq x y z
N MET A 1 -78.29 -4.04 14.70
CA MET A 1 -77.11 -4.33 13.85
C MET A 1 -75.87 -3.69 14.48
N PRO A 2 -74.89 -4.46 14.98
CA PRO A 2 -73.68 -3.87 15.56
C PRO A 2 -72.73 -3.43 14.44
N ARG A 3 -72.39 -2.14 14.41
CA ARG A 3 -71.30 -1.60 13.58
C ARG A 3 -69.98 -2.25 14.00
N ARG A 4 -69.50 -3.22 13.22
CA ARG A 4 -68.10 -3.67 13.29
C ARG A 4 -67.21 -2.52 12.84
N THR A 5 -66.58 -1.83 13.78
CA THR A 5 -65.43 -0.98 13.47
C THR A 5 -64.27 -1.88 13.05
N PRO A 6 -63.66 -1.69 11.87
CA PRO A 6 -62.44 -2.39 11.54
C PRO A 6 -61.34 -1.91 12.48
N ARG A 7 -60.97 -2.75 13.45
CA ARG A 7 -59.72 -2.61 14.20
C ARG A 7 -58.59 -2.98 13.24
N SER A 8 -58.18 -2.00 12.45
CA SER A 8 -56.96 -2.04 11.66
C SER A 8 -55.77 -2.02 12.63
N TYR A 9 -55.37 -3.18 13.13
CA TYR A 9 -54.08 -3.36 13.81
C TYR A 9 -52.94 -3.30 12.78
N ALA A 10 -52.79 -2.16 12.11
CA ALA A 10 -51.50 -1.83 11.51
C ALA A 10 -50.62 -1.38 12.69
N ARG A 11 -49.92 -2.33 13.32
CA ARG A 11 -48.83 -2.01 14.25
C ARG A 11 -47.74 -1.30 13.44
N GLY A 12 -47.88 0.02 13.31
CA GLY A 12 -46.81 0.88 12.82
C GLY A 12 -45.59 0.67 13.71
N VAL A 13 -44.44 0.43 13.08
CA VAL A 13 -43.16 0.29 13.78
C VAL A 13 -42.92 1.59 14.55
N ASN A 14 -42.76 1.49 15.87
CA ASN A 14 -42.63 2.67 16.73
C ASN A 14 -41.27 3.34 16.47
N PRO A 15 -41.18 4.62 16.08
CA PRO A 15 -39.92 5.30 15.77
C PRO A 15 -38.95 5.35 16.96
N ILE A 16 -39.46 5.21 18.19
CA ILE A 16 -38.64 5.03 19.40
C ILE A 16 -37.89 3.68 19.36
N ALA A 17 -38.53 2.62 18.87
CA ALA A 17 -37.87 1.33 18.65
C ALA A 17 -36.81 1.42 17.55
N LEU A 18 -37.04 2.23 16.50
CA LEU A 18 -36.03 2.53 15.48
C LEU A 18 -34.81 3.27 16.06
N ALA A 19 -35.03 4.28 16.89
CA ALA A 19 -33.93 4.99 17.56
C ALA A 19 -33.13 4.06 18.50
N ALA A 20 -33.83 3.18 19.23
CA ALA A 20 -33.23 2.20 20.12
C ALA A 20 -32.36 1.16 19.38
N VAL A 21 -32.60 0.92 18.08
CA VAL A 21 -31.79 0.02 17.23
C VAL A 21 -30.72 0.79 16.46
N ALA A 22 -31.03 1.99 15.96
CA ALA A 22 -30.11 2.78 15.15
C ALA A 22 -28.89 3.25 15.95
N LEU A 23 -29.07 3.68 17.20
CA LEU A 23 -27.98 4.14 18.06
C LEU A 23 -26.94 3.05 18.35
N PRO A 24 -27.29 1.84 18.86
CA PRO A 24 -26.29 0.80 19.13
C PRO A 24 -25.61 0.31 17.86
N VAL A 25 -26.31 0.26 16.72
CA VAL A 25 -25.67 -0.08 15.44
C VAL A 25 -24.68 0.99 15.01
N THR A 26 -25.00 2.27 15.20
CA THR A 26 -24.08 3.38 14.89
C THR A 26 -22.86 3.33 15.81
N VAL A 27 -23.04 3.03 17.10
CA VAL A 27 -21.94 2.85 18.06
C VAL A 27 -21.06 1.65 17.69
N LEU A 28 -21.66 0.52 17.32
CA LEU A 28 -20.93 -0.65 16.84
C LEU A 28 -20.14 -0.35 15.56
N LEU A 29 -20.72 0.39 14.63
CA LEU A 29 -20.06 0.77 13.38
C LEU A 29 -18.89 1.72 13.64
N CYS A 30 -19.12 2.78 14.42
CA CYS A 30 -18.07 3.73 14.81
C CYS A 30 -16.95 3.03 15.61
N GLY A 31 -17.29 2.12 16.53
CA GLY A 31 -16.34 1.33 17.29
C GLY A 31 -15.51 0.39 16.41
N HIS A 32 -16.15 -0.29 15.46
CA HIS A 32 -15.45 -1.14 14.49
C HIS A 32 -14.48 -0.34 13.62
N LEU A 33 -14.91 0.83 13.14
CA LEU A 33 -14.07 1.71 12.32
C LEU A 33 -12.92 2.34 13.13
N ALA A 34 -13.15 2.75 14.38
CA ALA A 34 -12.11 3.21 15.29
C ALA A 34 -11.06 2.11 15.54
N LEU A 35 -11.50 0.86 15.68
CA LEU A 35 -10.61 -0.29 15.80
C LEU A 35 -9.77 -0.50 14.53
N LEU A 36 -10.33 -0.33 13.33
CA LEU A 36 -9.57 -0.41 12.07
C LEU A 36 -8.55 0.73 11.95
N ALA A 37 -8.92 1.96 12.31
CA ALA A 37 -8.01 3.10 12.31
C ALA A 37 -6.89 2.95 13.36
N TRP A 38 -7.21 2.38 14.52
CA TRP A 38 -6.22 2.07 15.54
C TRP A 38 -5.27 0.96 15.08
N ARG A 39 -5.79 -0.09 14.44
CA ARG A 39 -4.98 -1.16 13.84
C ARG A 39 -4.07 -0.63 12.73
N SER A 40 -4.54 0.28 11.89
CA SER A 40 -3.70 0.87 10.84
C SER A 40 -2.60 1.76 11.43
N ARG A 41 -2.90 2.54 12.48
CA ARG A 41 -1.89 3.30 13.24
C ARG A 41 -0.87 2.38 13.89
N ARG A 42 -1.30 1.28 14.54
CA ARG A 42 -0.37 0.29 15.10
C ARG A 42 0.50 -0.37 14.03
N ARG A 43 -0.04 -0.68 12.85
CA ARG A 43 0.75 -1.18 11.73
C ARG A 43 1.80 -0.17 11.30
N ARG A 44 1.43 1.11 11.13
CA ARG A 44 2.39 2.19 10.80
C ARG A 44 3.46 2.36 11.88
N GLN A 45 3.11 2.26 13.16
CA GLN A 45 4.07 2.29 14.26
C GLN A 45 5.01 1.09 14.20
N ALA A 46 4.48 -0.12 14.03
CA ALA A 46 5.29 -1.33 13.87
C ALA A 46 6.21 -1.26 12.65
N ASP A 47 5.73 -0.73 11.52
CA ASP A 47 6.55 -0.50 10.32
C ASP A 47 7.65 0.54 10.58
N THR A 48 7.35 1.58 11.37
CA THR A 48 8.35 2.59 11.76
C THR A 48 9.40 1.98 12.69
N GLU A 49 8.99 1.16 13.65
CA GLU A 49 9.89 0.45 14.57
C GLU A 49 10.76 -0.55 13.82
N ARG A 50 10.19 -1.31 12.88
CA ARG A 50 10.95 -2.16 11.94
C ARG A 50 11.96 -1.35 11.17
N HIS A 51 11.54 -0.22 10.60
CA HIS A 51 12.44 0.64 9.85
C HIS A 51 13.60 1.20 10.70
N ARG A 52 13.37 1.42 12.00
CA ARG A 52 14.46 1.76 12.94
C ARG A 52 15.35 0.56 13.25
N ALA A 53 14.79 -0.62 13.46
CA ALA A 53 15.55 -1.85 13.71
C ALA A 53 16.41 -2.23 12.49
N ASP A 54 15.85 -2.16 11.28
CA ASP A 54 16.57 -2.40 10.03
C ASP A 54 17.69 -1.39 9.82
N ARG A 55 17.45 -0.10 10.17
CA ARG A 55 18.50 0.93 10.18
C ARG A 55 19.62 0.59 11.15
N ALA A 56 19.29 0.28 12.41
CA ALA A 56 20.30 -0.08 13.41
C ALA A 56 21.09 -1.34 13.02
N HIS A 57 20.42 -2.32 12.37
CA HIS A 57 21.07 -3.52 11.84
C HIS A 57 22.01 -3.18 10.67
N CYS A 58 21.59 -2.31 9.77
CA CYS A 58 22.43 -1.84 8.67
C CYS A 58 23.60 -1.00 9.19
N ASP A 59 23.40 -0.12 10.17
CA ASP A 59 24.46 0.73 10.74
C ASP A 59 25.54 -0.11 11.46
N ALA A 60 25.19 -1.30 11.96
CA ALA A 60 26.13 -2.24 12.54
C ALA A 60 26.97 -3.00 11.51
N LEU A 61 26.56 -3.00 10.24
CA LEU A 61 27.26 -3.64 9.13
C LEU A 61 27.94 -2.56 8.29
N VAL A 62 29.21 -2.76 7.90
CA VAL A 62 29.86 -1.90 6.90
C VAL A 62 29.31 -2.30 5.53
N LEU A 63 28.08 -1.87 5.24
CA LEU A 63 27.35 -2.16 4.01
C LEU A 63 27.69 -1.16 2.92
N ASP A 64 27.81 -1.66 1.71
CA ASP A 64 27.66 -0.82 0.52
C ASP A 64 26.25 -0.16 0.56
N PRO A 65 26.10 1.14 0.25
CA PRO A 65 24.80 1.80 0.08
C PRO A 65 23.77 1.00 -0.73
N TYR A 66 24.20 0.23 -1.73
CA TYR A 66 23.30 -0.60 -2.53
C TYR A 66 22.88 -1.88 -1.81
N ASP A 67 23.76 -2.50 -1.04
CA ASP A 67 23.41 -3.65 -0.20
C ASP A 67 22.37 -3.23 0.86
N ALA A 68 22.52 -2.04 1.45
CA ALA A 68 21.54 -1.45 2.36
C ALA A 68 20.21 -1.10 1.66
N ALA A 69 20.24 -0.68 0.39
CA ALA A 69 19.05 -0.41 -0.39
C ALA A 69 18.29 -1.70 -0.76
N VAL A 70 19.00 -2.80 -1.04
CA VAL A 70 18.41 -4.12 -1.27
C VAL A 70 17.64 -4.61 -0.04
N PHE A 71 18.19 -4.44 1.17
CA PHE A 71 17.48 -4.74 2.42
C PHE A 71 16.13 -4.01 2.56
N ARG A 72 16.00 -2.83 1.92
CA ARG A 72 14.80 -2.00 1.96
C ARG A 72 13.91 -2.16 0.73
N ALA A 73 14.28 -3.03 -0.21
CA ALA A 73 13.66 -3.15 -1.53
C ALA A 73 13.57 -1.80 -2.28
N ASP A 74 14.60 -0.96 -2.14
CA ASP A 74 14.70 0.38 -2.73
C ASP A 74 15.98 0.55 -3.56
N GLU A 75 16.55 -0.55 -4.07
CA GLU A 75 17.78 -0.55 -4.87
C GLU A 75 17.65 0.27 -6.15
N THR A 76 16.45 0.29 -6.75
CA THR A 76 16.18 1.07 -7.96
C THR A 76 16.17 2.57 -7.67
N GLY A 77 15.61 2.97 -6.52
CA GLY A 77 15.64 4.35 -6.06
C GLY A 77 17.07 4.82 -5.77
N ALA A 78 17.86 3.98 -5.09
CA ALA A 78 19.27 4.26 -4.82
C ALA A 78 20.10 4.37 -6.12
N ALA A 79 19.89 3.45 -7.07
CA ALA A 79 20.53 3.48 -8.39
C ALA A 79 20.17 4.76 -9.16
N ALA A 80 18.89 5.15 -9.19
CA ALA A 80 18.44 6.36 -9.85
C ALA A 80 19.02 7.63 -9.20
N ALA A 81 19.06 7.67 -7.86
CA ALA A 81 19.68 8.77 -7.13
C ALA A 81 21.17 8.90 -7.45
N ARG A 82 21.89 7.78 -7.56
CA ARG A 82 23.29 7.82 -7.99
C ARG A 82 23.46 8.36 -9.41
N LEU A 83 22.67 7.86 -10.37
CA LEU A 83 22.73 8.35 -11.75
C LEU A 83 22.42 9.85 -11.85
N LEU A 84 21.52 10.35 -11.00
CA LEU A 84 21.21 11.77 -10.89
C LEU A 84 22.39 12.57 -10.33
N LEU A 85 23.03 12.09 -9.26
CA LEU A 85 24.19 12.72 -8.64
C LEU A 85 25.43 12.71 -9.56
N ASP A 86 25.61 11.64 -10.34
CA ASP A 86 26.68 11.53 -11.34
C ASP A 86 26.38 12.34 -12.62
N GLY A 87 25.23 13.02 -12.69
CA GLY A 87 24.84 13.87 -13.82
C GLY A 87 24.48 13.11 -15.09
N LEU A 88 24.28 11.79 -15.02
CA LEU A 88 23.97 10.94 -16.16
C LEU A 88 22.49 10.99 -16.55
N VAL A 89 21.61 11.23 -15.57
CA VAL A 89 20.18 11.40 -15.78
C VAL A 89 19.67 12.67 -15.11
N ARG A 90 18.50 13.14 -15.56
CA ARG A 90 17.64 14.07 -14.82
C ARG A 90 16.30 13.41 -14.53
N ILE A 91 15.71 13.77 -13.40
CA ILE A 91 14.37 13.31 -13.01
C ILE A 91 13.48 14.55 -12.94
N ASP A 92 12.35 14.53 -13.65
CA ASP A 92 11.39 15.63 -13.61
C ASP A 92 10.45 15.54 -12.40
N ARG A 93 9.63 16.58 -12.19
CA ARG A 93 8.66 16.62 -11.08
C ARG A 93 7.60 15.51 -11.14
N ARG A 94 7.44 14.85 -12.30
CA ARG A 94 6.50 13.75 -12.52
C ARG A 94 7.18 12.37 -12.35
N GLY A 95 8.49 12.35 -12.08
CA GLY A 95 9.27 11.11 -11.91
C GLY A 95 9.71 10.47 -13.22
N PHE A 96 9.65 11.18 -14.35
CA PHE A 96 10.27 10.71 -15.58
C PHE A 96 11.77 10.94 -15.53
N VAL A 97 12.49 9.86 -15.80
CA VAL A 97 13.94 9.80 -15.97
C VAL A 97 14.25 10.10 -17.43
N ARG A 98 15.19 11.02 -17.65
CA ARG A 98 15.72 11.37 -18.96
C ARG A 98 17.23 11.33 -18.92
N LEU A 99 17.86 10.84 -19.98
CA LEU A 99 19.31 10.92 -20.13
C LEU A 99 19.74 12.38 -20.34
N ASN A 100 20.88 12.71 -19.77
CA ASN A 100 21.65 13.91 -20.13
C ASN A 100 22.67 13.53 -21.22
N ASP A 101 23.39 14.52 -21.77
CA ASP A 101 24.39 14.28 -22.83
C ASP A 101 25.47 13.28 -22.39
N ALA A 102 25.93 13.37 -21.14
CA ALA A 102 26.87 12.39 -20.56
C ALA A 102 26.25 10.99 -20.37
N GLY A 103 24.94 10.91 -20.15
CA GLY A 103 24.21 9.64 -20.04
C GLY A 103 23.98 8.96 -21.39
N LEU A 104 23.96 9.73 -22.49
CA LEU A 104 23.84 9.20 -23.85
C LEU A 104 25.13 8.51 -24.33
N ASP A 105 26.29 8.89 -23.81
CA ASP A 105 27.57 8.25 -24.14
C ASP A 105 27.59 6.78 -23.67
N PRO A 106 27.66 5.77 -24.57
CA PRO A 106 27.63 4.36 -24.20
C PRO A 106 28.85 3.90 -23.38
N HIS A 107 29.96 4.65 -23.44
CA HIS A 107 31.17 4.34 -22.66
C HIS A 107 31.10 4.86 -21.23
N ARG A 108 30.18 5.79 -20.95
CA ARG A 108 30.02 6.33 -19.60
C ARG A 108 29.25 5.36 -18.71
N ARG A 109 29.81 5.11 -17.52
CA ARG A 109 29.31 4.21 -16.49
C ARG A 109 29.29 4.92 -15.13
N ALA A 110 28.36 4.52 -14.28
CA ALA A 110 28.29 4.92 -12.87
C ALA A 110 29.24 4.10 -11.99
N GLY A 111 29.77 2.98 -12.50
CA GLY A 111 30.82 2.21 -11.84
C GLY A 111 30.31 1.21 -10.79
N HIS A 112 29.00 0.93 -10.79
CA HIS A 112 28.37 -0.08 -9.95
C HIS A 112 27.31 -0.82 -10.77
N PRO A 113 27.18 -2.16 -10.64
CA PRO A 113 26.29 -2.97 -11.48
C PRO A 113 24.82 -2.51 -11.42
N ALA A 114 24.33 -2.07 -10.26
CA ALA A 114 22.94 -1.61 -10.10
C ALA A 114 22.60 -0.34 -10.91
N PRO A 115 23.29 0.81 -10.72
CA PRO A 115 23.07 1.99 -11.55
C PRO A 115 23.50 1.79 -13.00
N ASP A 116 24.52 0.97 -13.30
CA ASP A 116 24.90 0.68 -14.68
C ASP A 116 23.82 -0.08 -15.45
N ALA A 117 23.18 -1.07 -14.81
CA ALA A 117 22.05 -1.79 -15.40
C ALA A 117 20.84 -0.88 -15.61
N LEU A 118 20.55 0.02 -14.65
CA LEU A 118 19.47 0.99 -14.79
C LEU A 118 19.75 1.99 -15.91
N LEU A 119 20.99 2.48 -16.04
CA LEU A 119 21.39 3.40 -17.09
C LEU A 119 21.25 2.76 -18.48
N ASP A 120 21.66 1.49 -18.62
CA ASP A 120 21.48 0.75 -19.86
C ASP A 120 20.00 0.52 -20.19
N ALA A 121 19.14 0.32 -19.18
CA ALA A 121 17.70 0.23 -19.37
C ALA A 121 17.08 1.52 -19.89
N VAL A 122 17.47 2.66 -19.30
CA VAL A 122 17.02 3.99 -19.77
C VAL A 122 17.52 4.25 -21.20
N ARG A 123 18.74 3.84 -21.55
CA ARG A 123 19.29 3.95 -22.92
C ARG A 123 18.54 3.12 -23.93
N ARG A 124 18.17 1.88 -23.59
CA ARG A 124 17.40 1.00 -24.47
C ARG A 124 16.05 1.61 -24.86
N GLU A 125 15.40 2.28 -23.90
CA GLU A 125 14.12 2.92 -24.19
C GLU A 125 14.27 4.13 -25.12
N GLY A 126 15.29 4.96 -24.90
CA GLY A 126 15.54 6.17 -25.71
C GLY A 126 14.52 7.31 -25.53
N ALA A 127 13.40 7.08 -24.84
CA ALA A 127 12.39 8.07 -24.48
C ALA A 127 12.33 8.30 -22.95
N PRO A 128 11.75 9.42 -22.48
CA PRO A 128 11.53 9.65 -21.06
C PRO A 128 10.67 8.55 -20.43
N VAL A 129 11.18 7.87 -19.41
CA VAL A 129 10.49 6.76 -18.72
C VAL A 129 10.44 6.92 -17.22
N THR A 130 9.41 6.35 -16.61
CA THR A 130 9.36 6.26 -15.15
C THR A 130 10.14 5.03 -14.67
N LEU A 131 10.74 5.11 -13.48
CA LEU A 131 11.42 3.96 -12.85
C LEU A 131 10.48 2.75 -12.72
N GLY A 132 9.21 3.00 -12.41
CA GLY A 132 8.18 1.95 -12.33
C GLY A 132 7.81 1.32 -13.67
N TRP A 133 8.07 2.00 -14.80
CA TRP A 133 7.94 1.38 -16.12
C TRP A 133 9.12 0.44 -16.39
N ILE A 134 10.34 0.90 -16.16
CA ILE A 134 11.57 0.09 -16.33
C ILE A 134 11.49 -1.18 -15.48
N LEU A 135 11.12 -1.04 -14.20
CA LEU A 135 10.93 -2.18 -13.28
C LEU A 135 9.91 -3.22 -13.75
N ARG A 136 8.96 -2.84 -14.60
CA ARG A 136 7.89 -3.76 -15.06
C ARG A 136 8.14 -4.31 -16.46
N GLN A 137 8.89 -3.60 -17.30
CA GLN A 137 8.99 -3.90 -18.73
C GLN A 137 10.40 -4.26 -19.17
N ASP A 138 11.44 -3.79 -18.47
CA ASP A 138 12.82 -4.10 -18.86
C ASP A 138 13.30 -5.37 -18.14
N MET A 139 13.17 -6.51 -18.84
CA MET A 139 13.57 -7.82 -18.34
C MET A 139 15.07 -7.93 -18.05
N VAL A 140 15.91 -7.22 -18.83
CA VAL A 140 17.37 -7.25 -18.63
C VAL A 140 17.76 -6.52 -17.34
N TYR A 141 17.07 -5.42 -17.03
CA TYR A 141 17.22 -4.73 -15.76
C TYR A 141 16.74 -5.61 -14.59
N GLU A 142 15.60 -6.26 -14.75
CA GLU A 142 15.06 -7.15 -13.73
C GLU A 142 16.02 -8.32 -13.42
N GLU A 143 16.60 -8.94 -14.45
CA GLU A 143 17.61 -9.99 -14.27
C GLU A 143 18.86 -9.48 -13.53
N ALA A 144 19.38 -8.31 -13.90
CA ALA A 144 20.51 -7.69 -13.21
C ALA A 144 20.19 -7.36 -11.74
N ARG A 145 18.96 -6.91 -11.47
CA ARG A 145 18.45 -6.63 -10.12
C ARG A 145 18.33 -7.90 -9.29
N GLN A 146 17.82 -8.98 -9.87
CA GLN A 146 17.72 -10.29 -9.21
C GLN A 146 19.10 -10.89 -8.93
N ALA A 147 20.05 -10.74 -9.84
CA ALA A 147 21.43 -11.16 -9.62
C ALA A 147 22.06 -10.40 -8.44
N LEU A 148 21.88 -9.07 -8.38
CA LEU A 148 22.32 -8.26 -7.25
C LEU A 148 21.67 -8.73 -5.94
N TRP A 149 20.37 -9.01 -5.95
CA TRP A 149 19.66 -9.55 -4.77
C TRP A 149 20.22 -10.90 -4.33
N GLY A 150 20.47 -11.81 -5.29
CA GLY A 150 21.08 -13.10 -5.01
C GLY A 150 22.45 -12.98 -4.36
N ASP A 151 23.29 -12.08 -4.90
CA ASP A 151 24.62 -11.81 -4.35
C ASP A 151 24.53 -11.16 -2.96
N CYS A 152 23.64 -10.20 -2.76
CA CYS A 152 23.40 -9.58 -1.45
C CYS A 152 22.95 -10.62 -0.42
N HIS A 153 21.95 -11.43 -0.75
CA HIS A 153 21.43 -12.47 0.15
C HIS A 153 22.46 -13.57 0.46
N ALA A 154 23.39 -13.84 -0.47
CA ALA A 154 24.47 -14.78 -0.24
C ALA A 154 25.57 -14.23 0.69
N ARG A 155 25.79 -12.91 0.68
CA ARG A 155 26.82 -12.24 1.50
C ARG A 155 26.31 -11.82 2.88
N LEU A 156 25.06 -11.38 2.97
CA LEU A 156 24.54 -10.67 4.12
C LEU A 156 23.76 -11.61 5.04
N PRO A 157 23.87 -11.44 6.36
CA PRO A 157 23.05 -12.18 7.31
C PRO A 157 21.58 -11.90 7.02
N HIS A 158 20.74 -12.93 7.15
CA HIS A 158 19.30 -12.76 6.95
C HIS A 158 18.77 -11.72 7.94
N PRO A 159 17.90 -10.80 7.48
CA PRO A 159 17.29 -9.85 8.38
C PRO A 159 16.46 -10.63 9.41
N PRO A 160 16.31 -10.11 10.64
CA PRO A 160 15.47 -10.76 11.64
C PRO A 160 14.07 -10.97 11.06
N GLU A 161 13.56 -12.21 11.14
CA GLU A 161 12.23 -12.52 10.63
C GLU A 161 11.22 -11.56 11.25
N ALA A 162 10.52 -10.81 10.39
CA ALA A 162 9.48 -9.93 10.87
C ALA A 162 8.42 -10.79 11.59
N PRO A 163 7.95 -10.37 12.77
CA PRO A 163 6.92 -11.12 13.47
C PRO A 163 5.71 -11.28 12.55
N LYS A 164 5.32 -12.54 12.29
CA LYS A 164 4.10 -12.89 11.56
C LYS A 164 2.94 -12.24 12.29
N HIS A 165 2.45 -11.13 11.74
CA HIS A 165 1.33 -10.43 12.30
C HIS A 165 0.08 -11.15 11.81
N TRP A 166 -0.72 -11.62 12.77
CA TRP A 166 -1.95 -12.43 12.62
C TRP A 166 -3.06 -11.79 11.76
N GLY A 167 -2.80 -10.69 11.05
CA GLY A 167 -3.80 -9.86 10.39
C GLY A 167 -3.72 -9.80 8.88
N ASP A 168 -2.92 -10.64 8.23
CA ASP A 168 -2.70 -10.56 6.79
C ASP A 168 -3.57 -11.57 6.05
N GLY A 169 -4.56 -11.06 5.31
CA GLY A 169 -5.27 -11.80 4.28
C GLY A 169 -6.72 -12.13 4.64
N ALA A 170 -6.96 -13.30 5.25
CA ALA A 170 -8.30 -13.90 5.24
C ALA A 170 -9.27 -13.26 6.24
N GLY A 171 -8.88 -13.15 7.52
CA GLY A 171 -9.79 -12.65 8.57
C GLY A 171 -10.17 -11.18 8.42
N ALA A 172 -9.28 -10.36 7.84
CA ALA A 172 -9.55 -8.95 7.60
C ALA A 172 -10.50 -8.72 6.42
N ALA A 173 -10.42 -9.55 5.38
CA ALA A 173 -11.32 -9.48 4.23
C ALA A 173 -12.75 -9.91 4.61
N VAL A 174 -12.88 -11.01 5.37
CA VAL A 174 -14.19 -11.51 5.84
C VAL A 174 -14.87 -10.51 6.77
N LEU A 175 -14.15 -9.95 7.76
CA LEU A 175 -14.73 -8.90 8.62
C LEU A 175 -15.17 -7.67 7.83
N GLY A 176 -14.42 -7.29 6.79
CA GLY A 176 -14.79 -6.19 5.90
C GLY A 176 -16.10 -6.46 5.17
N CYS A 177 -16.25 -7.63 4.57
CA CYS A 177 -17.47 -8.03 3.86
C CYS A 177 -18.68 -8.10 4.78
N THR A 178 -18.54 -8.70 5.98
CA THR A 178 -19.63 -8.77 6.97
C THR A 178 -20.05 -7.38 7.43
N GLY A 179 -19.10 -6.47 7.67
CA GLY A 179 -19.39 -5.09 8.03
C GLY A 179 -20.20 -4.33 6.96
N VAL A 180 -19.84 -4.50 5.69
CA VAL A 180 -20.57 -3.90 4.56
C VAL A 180 -21.98 -4.48 4.43
N ALA A 181 -22.13 -5.81 4.56
CA ALA A 181 -23.44 -6.45 4.47
C ALA A 181 -24.40 -5.99 5.58
N VAL A 182 -23.93 -5.90 6.82
CA VAL A 182 -24.71 -5.38 7.96
C VAL A 182 -25.11 -3.92 7.73
N MET A 183 -24.22 -3.11 7.15
CA MET A 183 -24.50 -1.72 6.81
C MET A 183 -25.58 -1.58 5.75
N VAL A 184 -25.51 -2.37 4.67
CA VAL A 184 -26.54 -2.34 3.61
C VAL A 184 -27.91 -2.78 4.16
N ALA A 185 -27.93 -3.84 4.99
CA ALA A 185 -29.15 -4.30 5.63
C ALA A 185 -29.78 -3.23 6.54
N GLN A 186 -28.96 -2.54 7.34
CA GLN A 186 -29.38 -1.40 8.17
C GLN A 186 -30.02 -0.29 7.33
N TRP A 187 -29.36 0.11 6.25
CA TRP A 187 -29.86 1.17 5.35
C TRP A 187 -31.18 0.81 4.70
N ALA A 188 -31.30 -0.42 4.19
CA ALA A 188 -32.54 -0.91 3.61
C ALA A 188 -33.68 -0.91 4.65
N PHE A 189 -33.41 -1.39 5.86
CA PHE A 189 -34.39 -1.41 6.94
C PHE A 189 -34.84 -0.01 7.36
N CYS A 190 -33.91 0.93 7.56
CA CYS A 190 -34.24 2.31 7.88
C CYS A 190 -34.99 3.01 6.74
N GLY A 191 -34.61 2.77 5.49
CA GLY A 191 -35.29 3.33 4.32
C GLY A 191 -36.74 2.87 4.21
N ILE A 192 -36.99 1.56 4.35
CA ILE A 192 -38.35 1.00 4.34
C ILE A 192 -39.18 1.55 5.51
N ALA A 193 -38.60 1.63 6.71
CA ALA A 193 -39.29 2.18 7.86
C ALA A 193 -39.71 3.64 7.67
N LEU A 194 -38.82 4.47 7.11
CA LEU A 194 -39.10 5.89 6.85
C LEU A 194 -40.16 6.11 5.77
N THR A 195 -40.24 5.24 4.75
CA THR A 195 -41.24 5.39 3.67
C THR A 195 -42.61 4.82 4.05
N THR A 196 -42.67 3.85 4.96
CA THR A 196 -43.91 3.18 5.36
C THR A 196 -44.57 3.80 6.59
N THR A 197 -43.88 4.67 7.34
CA THR A 197 -44.42 5.32 8.53
C THR A 197 -44.45 6.83 8.38
N ALA A 198 -45.65 7.42 8.33
CA ALA A 198 -45.80 8.87 8.45
C ALA A 198 -45.65 9.26 9.93
N PRO A 199 -44.67 10.08 10.31
CA PRO A 199 -44.51 10.51 11.70
C PRO A 199 -45.71 11.39 12.09
N THR A 200 -46.47 10.99 13.11
CA THR A 200 -47.71 11.67 13.54
C THR A 200 -47.52 12.59 14.75
N GLY A 201 -46.34 12.60 15.38
CA GLY A 201 -46.06 13.43 16.55
C GLY A 201 -44.66 14.04 16.55
N ALA A 202 -44.48 15.15 17.28
CA ALA A 202 -43.22 15.91 17.33
C ALA A 202 -42.00 15.04 17.72
N GLY A 203 -42.15 14.17 18.71
CA GLY A 203 -41.07 13.23 19.10
C GLY A 203 -40.71 12.23 18.00
N GLN A 204 -41.69 11.83 17.17
CA GLN A 204 -41.46 10.92 16.05
C GLN A 204 -40.72 11.62 14.90
N VAL A 205 -41.04 12.89 14.66
CA VAL A 205 -40.33 13.73 13.69
C VAL A 205 -38.86 13.89 14.11
N VAL A 206 -38.60 14.25 15.37
CA VAL A 206 -37.22 14.40 15.89
C VAL A 206 -36.43 13.09 15.75
N ALA A 207 -37.03 11.95 16.09
CA ALA A 207 -36.38 10.65 15.94
C ALA A 207 -36.06 10.32 14.47
N ALA A 208 -37.01 10.56 13.55
CA ALA A 208 -36.79 10.34 12.13
C ALA A 208 -35.67 11.24 11.58
N THR A 209 -35.64 12.52 11.97
CA THR A 209 -34.57 13.46 11.59
C THR A 209 -33.21 13.01 12.12
N ALA A 210 -33.13 12.53 13.38
CA ALA A 210 -31.89 12.03 13.95
C ALA A 210 -31.36 10.80 13.19
N VAL A 211 -32.23 9.84 12.85
CA VAL A 211 -31.85 8.68 12.04
C VAL A 211 -31.37 9.12 10.65
N PHE A 212 -32.08 10.04 10.00
CA PHE A 212 -31.69 10.57 8.69
C PHE A 212 -30.30 11.25 8.71
N LEU A 213 -30.04 12.10 9.71
CA LEU A 213 -28.74 12.74 9.88
C LEU A 213 -27.62 11.74 10.15
N ALA A 214 -27.88 10.69 10.94
CA ALA A 214 -26.92 9.63 11.19
C ALA A 214 -26.56 8.88 9.90
N LEU A 215 -27.54 8.60 9.04
CA LEU A 215 -27.31 7.98 7.73
C LEU A 215 -26.48 8.90 6.81
N ILE A 216 -26.78 10.19 6.74
CA ILE A 216 -25.98 11.15 5.95
C ILE A 216 -24.52 11.18 6.45
N ALA A 217 -24.32 11.25 7.76
CA ALA A 217 -22.98 11.26 8.34
C ALA A 217 -22.19 9.97 8.01
N GLN A 218 -22.87 8.81 8.07
CA GLN A 218 -22.29 7.53 7.65
C GLN A 218 -21.88 7.53 6.17
N LEU A 219 -22.72 8.08 5.29
CA LEU A 219 -22.43 8.14 3.85
C LEU A 219 -21.24 9.07 3.54
N GLY A 220 -21.25 10.28 4.11
CA GLY A 220 -20.14 11.23 3.92
C GLY A 220 -18.81 10.68 4.43
N TRP A 221 -18.85 9.91 5.53
CA TRP A 221 -17.67 9.23 6.04
C TRP A 221 -17.18 8.10 5.11
N MET A 222 -18.08 7.27 4.57
CA MET A 222 -17.73 6.23 3.60
C MET A 222 -17.05 6.81 2.36
N CYS A 223 -17.57 7.91 1.82
CA CYS A 223 -16.95 8.64 0.70
C CYS A 223 -15.56 9.18 1.07
N ARG A 224 -15.36 9.64 2.31
CA ARG A 224 -14.05 10.08 2.78
C ARG A 224 -13.06 8.91 2.90
N VAL A 225 -13.50 7.76 3.41
CA VAL A 225 -12.64 6.57 3.54
C VAL A 225 -12.32 5.98 2.16
N SER A 226 -13.28 5.94 1.23
CA SER A 226 -13.01 5.52 -0.15
C SER A 226 -12.03 6.46 -0.82
N ALA A 227 -12.19 7.79 -0.67
CA ALA A 227 -11.22 8.76 -1.19
C ALA A 227 -9.83 8.61 -0.56
N LEU A 228 -9.74 8.29 0.75
CA LEU A 228 -8.46 7.99 1.39
C LEU A 228 -7.84 6.69 0.90
N ARG A 229 -8.66 5.64 0.67
CA ARG A 229 -8.20 4.37 0.10
C ARG A 229 -7.79 4.52 -1.35
N GLU A 230 -8.52 5.30 -2.14
CA GLU A 230 -8.17 5.62 -3.52
C GLU A 230 -6.86 6.38 -3.55
N ARG A 231 -6.66 7.35 -2.65
CA ARG A 231 -5.34 7.97 -2.46
C ARG A 231 -4.30 6.95 -2.05
N GLU A 232 -4.53 6.10 -1.05
CA GLU A 232 -3.54 5.08 -0.65
C GLU A 232 -3.24 4.08 -1.78
N GLN A 233 -4.23 3.72 -2.60
CA GLN A 233 -4.08 2.83 -3.76
C GLN A 233 -3.43 3.53 -4.95
N GLU A 234 -3.72 4.81 -5.17
CA GLU A 234 -3.06 5.65 -6.15
C GLU A 234 -1.60 5.82 -5.74
N TRP A 235 -1.34 6.14 -4.47
CA TRP A 235 -0.01 6.15 -3.87
C TRP A 235 0.68 4.78 -3.93
N ALA A 236 -0.05 3.67 -3.83
CA ALA A 236 0.50 2.32 -3.97
C ALA A 236 0.75 1.93 -5.44
N ARG A 237 -0.08 2.42 -6.37
CA ARG A 237 0.09 2.29 -7.82
C ARG A 237 1.22 3.18 -8.34
N THR A 238 1.42 4.33 -7.72
CA THR A 238 2.50 5.27 -8.01
C THR A 238 3.74 5.02 -7.16
N ARG A 239 3.68 4.15 -6.14
CA ARG A 239 4.87 3.62 -5.46
C ARG A 239 5.49 2.55 -6.35
N PRO A 240 6.70 2.77 -6.90
CA PRO A 240 7.46 1.68 -7.46
C PRO A 240 7.87 0.75 -6.29
N GLY A 241 7.54 -0.55 -6.37
CA GLY A 241 8.31 -1.56 -5.62
C GLY A 241 7.66 -2.38 -4.50
N ARG A 242 6.33 -2.55 -4.39
CA ARG A 242 5.78 -3.55 -3.44
C ARG A 242 5.31 -4.83 -4.14
N TRP A 243 6.26 -5.71 -4.43
CA TRP A 243 6.00 -7.09 -4.84
C TRP A 243 5.30 -7.86 -3.71
N GLY A 244 4.19 -8.52 -4.03
CA GLY A 244 3.59 -9.54 -3.18
C GLY A 244 4.44 -10.82 -3.19
N PRO A 245 4.21 -11.75 -2.25
CA PRO A 245 5.01 -12.96 -2.14
C PRO A 245 4.77 -13.85 -3.36
N CYS A 246 5.71 -13.85 -4.30
CA CYS A 246 5.80 -14.89 -5.32
C CYS A 246 6.22 -16.20 -4.66
N ALA A 247 5.24 -16.91 -4.10
CA ALA A 247 5.31 -18.34 -3.93
C ALA A 247 5.26 -18.98 -5.33
N GLY A 248 6.41 -19.08 -5.97
CA GLY A 248 6.57 -19.68 -7.30
C GLY A 248 7.89 -20.43 -7.33
N ALA A 249 7.80 -21.75 -7.14
CA ALA A 249 8.84 -22.76 -7.18
C ALA A 249 10.13 -22.38 -7.96
N VAL A 250 11.25 -22.30 -7.22
CA VAL A 250 12.60 -22.30 -7.81
C VAL A 250 12.94 -23.73 -8.23
N PRO A 251 13.19 -24.02 -9.53
CA PRO A 251 13.73 -25.31 -9.92
C PRO A 251 15.19 -25.38 -9.46
N ARG A 252 15.46 -26.33 -8.57
CA ARG A 252 16.81 -26.79 -8.22
C ARG A 252 17.53 -27.24 -9.50
N ARG A 253 18.49 -26.44 -9.97
CA ARG A 253 19.84 -26.83 -10.40
C ARG A 253 20.43 -25.71 -11.25
N LEU A 254 21.30 -24.90 -10.67
CA LEU A 254 22.34 -24.24 -11.44
C LEU A 254 23.63 -24.24 -10.62
N ARG A 255 24.62 -24.93 -11.21
CA ARG A 255 25.92 -25.25 -10.66
C ARG A 255 26.74 -23.96 -10.65
N ILE A 256 27.14 -23.53 -9.47
CA ILE A 256 27.93 -22.32 -9.23
C ILE A 256 29.25 -22.41 -10.02
N ARG A 257 29.42 -21.55 -11.02
CA ARG A 257 30.71 -21.27 -11.66
C ARG A 257 31.28 -20.03 -10.97
N ARG A 258 32.37 -20.22 -10.21
CA ARG A 258 33.07 -19.12 -9.51
C ARG A 258 33.55 -18.08 -10.54
N SER A 259 33.08 -16.84 -10.41
CA SER A 259 33.62 -15.67 -11.12
C SER A 259 34.83 -15.08 -10.36
N PRO A 260 35.74 -14.36 -11.05
CA PRO A 260 37.04 -13.96 -10.53
C PRO A 260 36.94 -12.78 -9.54
N ARG A 261 37.84 -12.77 -8.56
CA ARG A 261 37.99 -11.69 -7.56
C ARG A 261 38.22 -10.35 -8.25
N TRP A 262 37.37 -9.37 -7.93
CA TRP A 262 37.59 -7.96 -8.24
C TRP A 262 38.75 -7.44 -7.37
N THR A 263 39.76 -6.84 -8.00
CA THR A 263 40.83 -6.10 -7.28
C THR A 263 40.76 -4.63 -7.68
N PRO A 264 40.75 -3.69 -6.72
CA PRO A 264 40.76 -2.27 -7.04
C PRO A 264 42.12 -1.88 -7.60
N ARG A 265 42.10 -1.23 -8.77
CA ARG A 265 43.28 -0.71 -9.45
C ARG A 265 43.72 0.57 -8.73
N ALA A 266 44.84 0.50 -8.01
CA ALA A 266 45.50 1.67 -7.46
C ALA A 266 46.01 2.54 -8.62
N SER A 267 45.53 3.78 -8.72
CA SER A 267 46.09 4.82 -9.56
C SER A 267 47.42 5.28 -8.95
N ALA A 268 48.53 4.92 -9.61
CA ALA A 268 49.85 5.43 -9.29
C ALA A 268 49.97 6.89 -9.75
N GLY A 269 50.66 7.68 -8.92
CA GLY A 269 50.78 9.12 -9.02
C GLY A 269 51.66 9.61 -10.16
N TRP A 270 51.40 10.86 -10.52
CA TRP A 270 52.30 11.73 -11.27
C TRP A 270 53.42 12.20 -10.34
N VAL A 271 54.67 11.93 -10.70
CA VAL A 271 55.85 12.82 -10.54
C VAL A 271 56.77 12.57 -11.72
#